data_AF-A0A180FJ36-F1
#
_entry.id   AF-A0A180FJ36-F1
#
_cell.length_a   1.000
_cell.length_b   1.000
_cell.length_c   1.000
_cell.angle_alpha   90.00
_cell.angle_beta   90.00
_cell.angle_gamma   90.00
#
_symmetry.space_group_name_H-M   'P 1'
#
loop_
_entity.id
_entity.type
_entity.pdbx_description
1 polymer ?
#
loop_
_entity_poly.entity_id
_entity_poly.type
_entity_poly.pdbx_seq_one_letter_code
_entity_poly.pdbx_strand_id
1 'polypeptide(L)'
;MGETISNAKAESLFWLGRYTERVYVILHFLRKYRDVMIDEDENAYCIFCEKLGIENTYRSREDFLHNYLFDKSNSNSLISALSHASNNATLLRGEIKSETFSYIQMSICHMESCTGQSNLDVLQPVTDSLLAFGGSVDYRIYKKDTRNMIKAGKFLEALDLHIRFEYPNERIIYLLERLERHITKEKSIFDQNLFFEVKEEVKQCDYNKTKVLGLISRLFTVL
;
A
#
# COMPACT_ATOMS: atom_id res chain seq x y z
N MET A 1 -18.77 -2.21 -26.85
CA MET A 1 -18.48 -0.98 -26.07
C MET A 1 -18.38 -1.41 -24.62
N GLY A 2 -17.19 -1.34 -24.01
CA GLY A 2 -17.02 -1.68 -22.60
C GLY A 2 -17.59 -0.58 -21.72
N GLU A 3 -18.36 -0.94 -20.70
CA GLU A 3 -18.78 -0.01 -19.65
C GLU A 3 -17.55 0.68 -19.05
N THR A 4 -17.45 1.99 -19.22
CA THR A 4 -16.48 2.82 -18.53
C THR A 4 -16.78 2.78 -17.03
N ILE A 5 -15.77 2.46 -16.22
CA ILE A 5 -15.90 2.45 -14.76
C ILE A 5 -16.22 3.88 -14.28
N SER A 6 -17.22 4.04 -13.42
CA SER A 6 -17.53 5.34 -12.84
C SER A 6 -16.39 5.86 -11.95
N ASN A 7 -16.24 7.18 -11.82
CA ASN A 7 -15.19 7.79 -11.01
C ASN A 7 -15.15 7.23 -9.58
N ALA A 8 -16.30 7.10 -8.92
CA ALA A 8 -16.40 6.54 -7.57
C ALA A 8 -15.92 5.07 -7.48
N LYS A 9 -16.21 4.26 -8.50
CA LYS A 9 -15.71 2.88 -8.55
C LYS A 9 -14.20 2.85 -8.82
N ALA A 10 -13.71 3.72 -9.70
CA ALA A 10 -12.28 3.82 -10.00
C ALA A 10 -11.47 4.24 -8.75
N GLU A 11 -11.98 5.21 -8.00
CA GLU A 11 -11.43 5.62 -6.71
C GLU A 11 -11.41 4.47 -5.70
N SER A 12 -12.53 3.75 -5.55
CA SER A 12 -12.58 2.61 -4.63
C SER A 12 -11.58 1.51 -5.02
N LEU A 13 -11.43 1.22 -6.32
CA LEU A 13 -10.48 0.23 -6.84
C LEU A 13 -9.03 0.64 -6.62
N PHE A 14 -8.75 1.92 -6.84
CA PHE A 14 -7.44 2.51 -6.63
C PHE A 14 -7.03 2.44 -5.15
N TRP A 15 -7.90 2.90 -4.25
CA TRP A 15 -7.63 2.85 -2.81
C TRP A 15 -7.58 1.44 -2.26
N LEU A 16 -8.39 0.51 -2.78
CA LEU A 16 -8.25 -0.91 -2.46
C LEU A 16 -6.82 -1.41 -2.74
N GLY A 17 -6.28 -1.08 -3.92
CA GLY A 17 -4.89 -1.38 -4.28
C GLY A 17 -3.87 -0.75 -3.32
N ARG A 18 -4.05 0.53 -2.98
CA ARG A 18 -3.15 1.24 -2.05
C ARG A 18 -3.16 0.63 -0.65
N TYR A 19 -4.34 0.42 -0.06
CA TYR A 19 -4.45 -0.09 1.31
C TYR A 19 -3.91 -1.52 1.46
N THR A 20 -4.20 -2.39 0.48
CA THR A 20 -3.66 -3.77 0.51
C THR A 20 -2.14 -3.80 0.35
N GLU A 21 -1.58 -2.97 -0.54
CA GLU A 21 -0.12 -2.89 -0.69
C GLU A 21 0.56 -2.24 0.50
N ARG A 22 -0.05 -1.23 1.13
CA ARG A 22 0.46 -0.61 2.35
C ARG A 22 0.70 -1.65 3.42
N VAL A 23 -0.30 -2.47 3.72
CA VAL A 23 -0.18 -3.51 4.75
C VAL A 23 0.91 -4.50 4.38
N TYR A 24 0.95 -4.96 3.12
CA TYR A 24 1.96 -5.90 2.65
C TYR A 24 3.40 -5.35 2.79
N VAL A 25 3.65 -4.14 2.29
CA VAL A 25 4.99 -3.52 2.27
C VAL A 25 5.43 -3.12 3.68
N ILE A 26 4.53 -2.56 4.48
CA ILE A 26 4.85 -2.16 5.86
C ILE A 26 5.17 -3.38 6.72
N LEU A 27 4.43 -4.50 6.59
CA LEU A 27 4.80 -5.73 7.31
C LEU A 27 6.19 -6.23 6.90
N HIS A 28 6.62 -6.03 5.65
CA HIS A 28 7.98 -6.37 5.24
C HIS A 28 9.02 -5.43 5.89
N PHE A 29 8.79 -4.13 5.86
CA PHE A 29 9.70 -3.14 6.46
C PHE A 29 9.78 -3.29 7.98
N LEU A 30 8.65 -3.53 8.63
CA LEU A 30 8.53 -3.64 10.07
C LEU A 30 9.27 -4.87 10.62
N ARG A 31 9.33 -5.98 9.89
CA ARG A 31 10.16 -7.15 10.26
C ARG A 31 11.64 -6.75 10.35
N LYS A 32 12.16 -6.07 9.32
CA LYS A 32 13.54 -5.56 9.33
C LYS A 32 13.78 -4.56 10.46
N TYR A 33 12.86 -3.63 10.66
CA TYR A 33 12.99 -2.64 11.74
C TYR A 33 12.86 -3.25 13.13
N ARG A 34 12.08 -4.33 13.29
CA ARG A 34 12.02 -5.07 14.55
C ARG A 34 13.38 -5.66 14.91
N ASP A 35 14.11 -6.19 13.93
CA ASP A 35 15.46 -6.73 14.17
C ASP A 35 16.41 -5.60 14.62
N VAL A 36 16.38 -4.44 13.93
CA VAL A 36 17.11 -3.23 14.36
C VAL A 36 16.72 -2.80 15.78
N MET A 37 15.43 -2.87 16.13
CA MET A 37 14.95 -2.52 17.48
C MET A 37 15.38 -3.51 18.56
N ILE A 38 15.75 -4.73 18.21
CA ILE A 38 16.22 -5.75 19.15
C ILE A 38 17.75 -5.68 19.28
N ASP A 39 18.44 -5.54 18.16
CA ASP A 39 19.89 -5.72 18.08
C ASP A 39 20.67 -4.40 18.20
N GLU A 40 20.09 -3.26 17.81
CA GLU A 40 20.81 -2.00 17.65
C GLU A 40 20.20 -0.83 18.45
N ASP A 41 18.94 -0.47 18.20
CA ASP A 41 18.28 0.71 18.80
C ASP A 41 16.78 0.47 19.05
N GLU A 42 16.41 0.27 20.32
CA GLU A 42 15.02 0.08 20.76
C GLU A 42 14.06 1.19 20.27
N ASN A 43 14.59 2.40 20.00
CA ASN A 43 13.82 3.54 19.53
C ASN A 43 13.81 3.70 18.00
N ALA A 44 14.30 2.73 17.22
CA ALA A 44 14.30 2.79 15.76
C ALA A 44 12.87 2.92 15.16
N TYR A 45 11.82 2.65 15.94
CA TYR A 45 10.44 2.96 15.54
C TYR A 45 10.17 4.46 15.35
N CYS A 46 10.93 5.34 16.02
CA CYS A 46 10.84 6.79 15.82
C CYS A 46 11.20 7.17 14.38
N ILE A 47 12.31 6.61 13.87
CA ILE A 47 12.76 6.80 12.48
C ILE A 47 11.75 6.19 11.51
N PHE A 48 11.16 5.05 11.87
CA PHE A 48 10.09 4.43 11.08
C PHE A 48 8.87 5.36 10.92
N CYS A 49 8.42 5.99 12.01
CA CYS A 49 7.32 6.95 12.00
C CYS A 49 7.66 8.19 11.18
N GLU A 50 8.87 8.73 11.33
CA GLU A 50 9.37 9.87 10.54
C GLU A 50 9.34 9.58 9.04
N LYS A 51 9.87 8.41 8.61
CA LYS A 51 9.87 8.01 7.20
C LYS A 51 8.44 7.88 6.64
N LEU A 52 7.50 7.38 7.44
CA LEU A 52 6.08 7.35 7.06
C LEU A 52 5.41 8.71 7.04
N GLY A 53 6.00 9.72 7.68
CA GLY A 53 5.38 11.03 7.87
C GLY A 53 4.17 10.97 8.82
N ILE A 54 4.19 10.07 9.81
CA ILE A 54 3.17 9.98 10.86
C ILE A 54 3.70 10.56 12.17
N GLU A 55 2.82 11.18 12.95
CA GLU A 55 3.16 11.65 14.28
C GLU A 55 3.52 10.47 15.19
N ASN A 56 4.68 10.55 15.86
CA ASN A 56 5.10 9.54 16.81
C ASN A 56 4.45 9.79 18.18
N THR A 57 3.35 9.09 18.46
CA THR A 57 2.61 9.15 19.73
C THR A 57 2.89 7.96 20.64
N TYR A 58 3.86 7.11 20.28
CA TYR A 58 4.15 5.85 20.95
C TYR A 58 5.18 6.00 22.08
N ARG A 59 4.96 5.29 23.18
CA ARG A 59 5.77 5.40 24.41
C ARG A 59 6.95 4.45 24.46
N SER A 60 6.86 3.32 23.77
CA SER A 60 7.90 2.31 23.68
C SER A 60 7.78 1.51 22.39
N ARG A 61 8.75 0.63 22.15
CA ARG A 61 8.74 -0.36 21.07
C ARG A 61 7.50 -1.27 21.12
N GLU A 62 7.12 -1.77 22.29
CA GLU A 62 5.94 -2.64 22.47
C GLU A 62 4.65 -1.87 22.21
N ASP A 63 4.58 -0.63 22.71
CA ASP A 63 3.44 0.26 22.49
C ASP A 63 3.27 0.59 21.00
N PHE A 64 4.38 0.84 20.30
CA PHE A 64 4.41 1.00 18.85
C PHE A 64 3.95 -0.26 18.12
N LEU A 65 4.59 -1.42 18.38
CA LEU A 65 4.24 -2.67 17.71
C LEU A 65 2.77 -3.04 17.96
N HIS A 66 2.26 -2.83 19.17
CA HIS A 66 0.86 -3.14 19.47
C HIS A 66 -0.10 -2.18 18.76
N ASN A 67 0.04 -0.87 18.98
CA ASN A 67 -0.95 0.10 18.50
C ASN A 67 -0.84 0.34 16.99
N TYR A 68 0.37 0.37 16.43
CA TYR A 68 0.53 0.53 14.98
C TYR A 68 0.01 -0.68 14.19
N LEU A 69 0.03 -1.88 14.78
CA LEU A 69 -0.57 -3.06 14.15
C LEU A 69 -2.08 -3.10 14.39
N PHE A 70 -2.52 -3.05 15.64
CA PHE A 70 -3.85 -3.54 16.04
C PHE A 70 -4.84 -2.48 16.52
N ASP A 71 -4.44 -1.21 16.69
CA ASP A 71 -5.36 -0.17 17.16
C ASP A 71 -6.29 0.32 16.06
N LYS A 72 -7.57 -0.07 16.14
CA LYS A 72 -8.62 0.35 15.20
C LYS A 72 -9.00 1.82 15.31
N SER A 73 -8.65 2.49 16.41
CA SER A 73 -8.90 3.93 16.59
C SER A 73 -7.81 4.78 15.93
N ASN A 74 -6.63 4.20 15.72
CA ASN A 74 -5.54 4.83 14.98
C ASN A 74 -5.74 4.64 13.47
N SER A 75 -5.98 5.74 12.75
CA SER A 75 -6.18 5.73 11.28
C SER A 75 -4.94 5.29 10.50
N ASN A 76 -3.75 5.37 11.09
CA ASN A 76 -2.50 4.95 10.48
C ASN A 76 -2.17 3.48 10.73
N SER A 77 -2.93 2.78 11.60
CA SER A 77 -2.63 1.39 11.92
C SER A 77 -2.88 0.46 10.75
N LEU A 78 -2.20 -0.69 10.76
CA LEU A 78 -2.35 -1.69 9.71
C LEU A 78 -3.74 -2.35 9.70
N ILE A 79 -4.35 -2.55 10.87
CA ILE A 79 -5.74 -3.05 10.94
C ILE A 79 -6.73 -2.02 10.37
N SER A 80 -6.50 -0.72 10.57
CA SER A 80 -7.31 0.35 9.98
C SER A 80 -7.15 0.38 8.46
N ALA A 81 -5.92 0.24 7.94
CA ALA A 81 -5.68 0.11 6.51
C ALA A 81 -6.41 -1.11 5.90
N LEU A 82 -6.36 -2.28 6.53
CA LEU A 82 -7.14 -3.44 6.09
C LEU A 82 -8.65 -3.20 6.15
N SER A 83 -9.14 -2.50 7.18
CA SER A 83 -10.55 -2.14 7.32
C SER A 83 -10.99 -1.21 6.17
N HIS A 84 -10.18 -0.21 5.81
CA HIS A 84 -10.42 0.63 4.65
C HIS A 84 -10.38 -0.15 3.33
N ALA A 85 -9.47 -1.12 3.17
CA ALA A 85 -9.47 -2.02 2.03
C ALA A 85 -10.76 -2.83 1.94
N SER A 86 -11.24 -3.38 3.06
CA SER A 86 -12.48 -4.16 3.13
C SER A 86 -13.73 -3.33 2.81
N ASN A 87 -13.78 -2.08 3.27
CA ASN A 87 -14.87 -1.16 2.94
C ASN A 87 -14.94 -0.88 1.43
N ASN A 88 -13.79 -0.57 0.81
CA ASN A 88 -13.70 -0.42 -0.65
C ASN A 88 -14.10 -1.70 -1.38
N ALA A 89 -13.60 -2.85 -0.93
CA ALA A 89 -13.89 -4.14 -1.55
C ALA A 89 -15.37 -4.55 -1.44
N THR A 90 -16.06 -4.13 -0.36
CA THR A 90 -17.50 -4.36 -0.17
C THR A 90 -18.31 -3.63 -1.24
N LEU A 91 -17.97 -2.36 -1.53
CA LEU A 91 -18.59 -1.58 -2.62
C LEU A 91 -18.32 -2.20 -4.00
N LEU A 92 -17.23 -2.94 -4.14
CA LEU A 92 -16.74 -3.50 -5.38
C LEU A 92 -17.04 -5.01 -5.54
N ARG A 93 -17.84 -5.61 -4.66
CA ARG A 93 -18.04 -7.08 -4.62
C ARG A 93 -18.46 -7.67 -5.97
N GLY A 94 -19.29 -6.96 -6.73
CA GLY A 94 -19.70 -7.37 -8.08
C GLY A 94 -18.59 -7.35 -9.13
N GLU A 95 -17.53 -6.55 -8.93
CA GLU A 95 -16.41 -6.41 -9.86
C GLU A 95 -15.24 -7.34 -9.51
N ILE A 96 -14.92 -7.48 -8.22
CA ILE A 96 -13.73 -8.24 -7.76
C ILE A 96 -14.02 -9.72 -7.45
N LYS A 97 -15.30 -10.08 -7.30
CA LYS A 97 -15.80 -11.41 -6.88
C LYS A 97 -15.51 -11.74 -5.41
N SER A 98 -16.38 -12.58 -4.83
CA SER A 98 -16.32 -12.96 -3.42
C SER A 98 -15.02 -13.65 -3.03
N GLU A 99 -14.44 -14.47 -3.91
CA GLU A 99 -13.20 -15.21 -3.64
C GLU A 99 -11.96 -14.31 -3.62
N THR A 100 -11.95 -13.23 -4.40
CA THR A 100 -10.87 -12.23 -4.28
C THR A 100 -11.04 -11.43 -3.00
N PHE A 101 -12.28 -11.05 -2.68
CA PHE A 101 -12.60 -10.31 -1.46
C PHE A 101 -12.27 -11.10 -0.18
N SER A 102 -12.46 -12.42 -0.17
CA SER A 102 -12.24 -13.24 1.02
C SER A 102 -10.82 -13.18 1.55
N TYR A 103 -9.81 -12.97 0.70
CA TYR A 103 -8.42 -12.83 1.15
C TYR A 103 -8.19 -11.59 2.02
N ILE A 104 -8.94 -10.50 1.78
CA ILE A 104 -8.90 -9.31 2.63
C ILE A 104 -9.56 -9.62 3.97
N GLN A 105 -10.69 -10.33 3.97
CA GLN A 105 -11.36 -10.75 5.21
C GLN A 105 -10.50 -11.71 6.03
N MET A 106 -9.84 -12.68 5.38
CA MET A 106 -8.88 -13.58 6.03
C MET A 106 -7.74 -12.81 6.67
N SER A 107 -7.21 -11.79 5.98
CA SER A 107 -6.17 -10.91 6.50
C SER A 107 -6.62 -10.20 7.79
N ILE A 108 -7.84 -9.65 7.80
CA ILE A 108 -8.43 -9.00 8.98
C ILE A 108 -8.62 -9.99 10.13
N CYS A 109 -9.30 -11.10 9.88
CA CYS A 109 -9.59 -12.09 10.93
C CYS A 109 -8.31 -12.65 11.56
N HIS A 110 -7.28 -12.92 10.74
CA HIS A 110 -5.99 -13.39 11.24
C HIS A 110 -5.28 -12.31 12.04
N MET A 111 -5.31 -11.06 11.58
CA MET A 111 -4.69 -9.96 12.31
C MET A 111 -5.36 -9.73 13.67
N GLU A 112 -6.69 -9.81 13.73
CA GLU A 112 -7.45 -9.70 14.99
C GLU A 112 -7.15 -10.84 15.96
N SER A 113 -6.97 -12.08 15.47
CA SER A 113 -6.64 -13.23 16.31
C SER A 113 -5.23 -13.16 16.90
N CYS A 114 -4.33 -12.37 16.29
CA CYS A 114 -2.98 -12.13 16.77
C CYS A 114 -2.86 -10.93 17.73
N THR A 115 -3.97 -10.27 18.09
CA THR A 115 -3.93 -9.10 18.99
C THR A 115 -3.23 -9.44 20.30
N GLY A 116 -2.24 -8.63 20.68
CA GLY A 116 -1.44 -8.83 21.89
C GLY A 116 -0.22 -9.73 21.73
N GLN A 117 0.00 -10.32 20.55
CA GLN A 117 1.25 -11.03 20.25
C GLN A 117 2.35 -10.04 19.86
N SER A 118 3.57 -10.28 20.36
CA SER A 118 4.74 -9.42 20.14
C SER A 118 5.69 -9.92 19.05
N ASN A 119 5.52 -11.16 18.59
CA ASN A 119 6.28 -11.70 17.47
C ASN A 119 5.57 -11.36 16.15
N LEU A 120 6.26 -10.70 15.21
CA LEU A 120 5.72 -10.36 13.89
C LEU A 120 5.55 -11.56 12.96
N ASP A 121 6.25 -12.67 13.20
CA ASP A 121 6.19 -13.86 12.33
C ASP A 121 4.78 -14.47 12.30
N VAL A 122 4.01 -14.26 13.37
CA VAL A 122 2.63 -14.70 13.48
C VAL A 122 1.71 -14.02 12.46
N LEU A 123 2.15 -12.90 11.86
CA LEU A 123 1.45 -12.17 10.80
C LEU A 123 1.86 -12.63 9.39
N GLN A 124 2.67 -13.68 9.24
CA GLN A 124 2.97 -14.28 7.94
C GLN A 124 1.69 -14.66 7.16
N PRO A 125 0.64 -15.24 7.77
CA PRO A 125 -0.60 -15.54 7.06
C PRO A 125 -1.33 -14.31 6.50
N VAL A 126 -1.15 -13.13 7.10
CA VAL A 126 -1.64 -11.85 6.53
C VAL A 126 -0.88 -11.53 5.24
N THR A 127 0.44 -11.67 5.26
CA THR A 127 1.30 -11.47 4.07
C THR A 127 0.90 -12.43 2.95
N ASP A 128 0.70 -13.71 3.28
CA ASP A 128 0.31 -14.75 2.31
C ASP A 128 -1.07 -14.49 1.73
N SER A 129 -2.03 -14.06 2.56
CA SER A 129 -3.38 -13.70 2.13
C SER A 129 -3.36 -12.50 1.17
N LEU A 130 -2.54 -11.48 1.42
CA LEU A 130 -2.40 -10.31 0.54
C LEU A 130 -1.70 -10.66 -0.78
N LEU A 131 -0.74 -11.59 -0.77
CA LEU A 131 -0.16 -12.15 -2.00
C LEU A 131 -1.20 -12.94 -2.80
N ALA A 132 -2.00 -13.78 -2.13
CA ALA A 132 -3.09 -14.52 -2.74
C ALA A 132 -4.18 -13.59 -3.30
N PHE A 133 -4.49 -12.48 -2.61
CA PHE A 133 -5.34 -11.41 -3.14
C PHE A 133 -4.80 -10.88 -4.46
N GLY A 134 -3.52 -10.53 -4.52
CA GLY A 134 -2.87 -10.05 -5.75
C GLY A 134 -2.93 -11.09 -6.89
N GLY A 135 -2.68 -12.37 -6.60
CA GLY A 135 -2.83 -13.46 -7.56
C GLY A 135 -4.28 -13.64 -8.03
N SER A 136 -5.25 -13.52 -7.12
CA SER A 136 -6.68 -13.61 -7.43
C SER A 136 -7.16 -12.45 -8.30
N VAL A 137 -6.67 -11.23 -8.06
CA VAL A 137 -6.93 -10.06 -8.92
C VAL A 137 -6.50 -10.36 -10.37
N ASP A 138 -5.34 -10.99 -10.54
CA ASP A 138 -4.83 -11.34 -11.88
C ASP A 138 -5.59 -12.48 -12.55
N TYR A 139 -5.91 -13.52 -11.79
CA TYR A 139 -6.53 -14.73 -12.32
C TYR A 139 -8.04 -14.59 -12.54
N ARG A 140 -8.76 -13.93 -11.63
CA ARG A 140 -10.23 -13.97 -11.57
C ARG A 140 -10.93 -12.75 -12.14
N ILE A 141 -10.35 -11.56 -12.07
CA ILE A 141 -11.03 -10.34 -12.52
C ILE A 141 -10.82 -10.22 -14.02
N TYR A 142 -11.86 -10.38 -14.83
CA TYR A 142 -11.72 -10.36 -16.30
C TYR A 142 -11.61 -8.94 -16.88
N LYS A 143 -12.33 -7.98 -16.29
CA LYS A 143 -12.34 -6.58 -16.73
C LYS A 143 -10.96 -5.96 -16.53
N LYS A 144 -10.36 -5.52 -17.63
CA LYS A 144 -8.98 -4.99 -17.65
C LYS A 144 -8.85 -3.71 -16.83
N ASP A 145 -9.82 -2.81 -16.94
CA ASP A 145 -9.80 -1.50 -16.29
C ASP A 145 -9.90 -1.67 -14.77
N THR A 146 -10.72 -2.61 -14.30
CA THR A 146 -10.82 -3.00 -12.88
C THR A 146 -9.48 -3.47 -12.33
N ARG A 147 -8.79 -4.38 -13.05
CA ARG A 147 -7.45 -4.84 -12.66
C ARG A 147 -6.42 -3.71 -12.69
N ASN A 148 -6.46 -2.87 -13.73
CA ASN A 148 -5.51 -1.76 -13.89
C ASN A 148 -5.63 -0.78 -12.74
N MET A 149 -6.84 -0.42 -12.32
CA MET A 149 -7.03 0.53 -11.22
C MET A 149 -6.49 0.00 -9.89
N ILE A 150 -6.76 -1.26 -9.56
CA ILE A 150 -6.19 -1.91 -8.36
C ILE A 150 -4.66 -1.91 -8.45
N LYS A 151 -4.10 -2.26 -9.62
CA LYS A 151 -2.65 -2.32 -9.82
C LYS A 151 -1.98 -0.95 -9.80
N ALA A 152 -2.64 0.09 -10.33
CA ALA A 152 -2.14 1.45 -10.28
C ALA A 152 -2.02 1.91 -8.83
N GLY A 153 -3.06 1.70 -8.01
CA GLY A 153 -3.01 1.97 -6.57
C GLY A 153 -1.90 1.19 -5.87
N LYS A 154 -1.81 -0.12 -6.12
CA LYS A 154 -0.74 -0.97 -5.59
C LYS A 154 0.65 -0.42 -5.91
N PHE A 155 0.97 -0.18 -7.19
CA PHE A 155 2.34 0.24 -7.56
C PHE A 155 2.64 1.67 -7.14
N LEU A 156 1.63 2.54 -7.06
CA LEU A 156 1.82 3.89 -6.53
C LEU A 156 2.14 3.87 -5.04
N GLU A 157 1.43 3.05 -4.25
CA GLU A 157 1.73 2.90 -2.82
C GLU A 157 3.10 2.27 -2.60
N ALA A 158 3.44 1.22 -3.36
CA ALA A 158 4.76 0.63 -3.30
C ALA A 158 5.85 1.67 -3.63
N LEU A 159 5.68 2.44 -4.70
CA LEU A 159 6.63 3.49 -5.08
C LEU A 159 6.81 4.53 -3.96
N ASP A 160 5.72 5.06 -3.42
CA ASP A 160 5.70 6.04 -2.33
C ASP A 160 6.48 5.53 -1.10
N LEU A 161 6.14 4.31 -0.63
CA LEU A 161 6.78 3.71 0.55
C LEU A 161 8.25 3.39 0.30
N HIS A 162 8.63 2.89 -0.87
CA HIS A 162 10.03 2.57 -1.16
C HIS A 162 10.90 3.83 -1.26
N ILE A 163 10.36 4.96 -1.75
CA ILE A 163 11.06 6.25 -1.74
C ILE A 163 11.29 6.72 -0.30
N ARG A 164 10.25 6.67 0.55
CA ARG A 164 10.31 7.06 1.98
C ARG A 164 11.32 6.25 2.77
N PHE A 165 11.38 4.94 2.49
CA PHE A 165 12.31 4.02 3.13
C PHE A 165 13.67 3.91 2.42
N GLU A 166 13.93 4.81 1.47
CA GLU A 166 15.24 4.99 0.83
C GLU A 166 15.76 3.71 0.16
N TYR A 167 14.85 2.98 -0.46
CA TYR A 167 15.23 1.81 -1.25
C TYR A 167 16.12 2.21 -2.45
N PRO A 168 16.97 1.28 -2.93
CA PRO A 168 17.87 1.56 -4.06
C PRO A 168 17.14 2.10 -5.29
N ASN A 169 17.76 3.03 -6.02
CA ASN A 169 17.17 3.69 -7.18
C ASN A 169 16.66 2.68 -8.24
N GLU A 170 17.38 1.57 -8.48
CA GLU A 170 16.95 0.48 -9.36
C GLU A 170 15.56 -0.07 -9.00
N ARG A 171 15.28 -0.21 -7.69
CA ARG A 171 13.98 -0.66 -7.20
C ARG A 171 12.89 0.38 -7.47
N ILE A 172 13.22 1.66 -7.33
CA ILE A 172 12.31 2.78 -7.60
C ILE A 172 11.97 2.83 -9.10
N ILE A 173 12.98 2.73 -9.99
CA ILE A 173 12.79 2.66 -11.45
C ILE A 173 11.88 1.49 -11.82
N TYR A 174 12.16 0.29 -11.29
CA TYR A 174 11.32 -0.89 -11.54
C TYR A 174 9.85 -0.66 -11.16
N LEU A 175 9.59 -0.08 -9.98
CA LEU A 175 8.23 0.22 -9.53
C LEU A 175 7.55 1.27 -10.41
N LEU A 176 8.30 2.27 -10.87
CA LEU A 176 7.81 3.31 -11.76
C LEU A 176 7.39 2.74 -13.13
N GLU A 177 8.19 1.84 -13.72
CA GLU A 177 7.85 1.14 -14.95
C GLU A 177 6.64 0.21 -14.78
N ARG A 178 6.47 -0.39 -13.59
CA ARG A 178 5.25 -1.15 -13.25
C ARG A 178 4.03 -0.25 -13.23
N LEU A 179 4.14 0.90 -12.57
CA LEU A 179 3.07 1.87 -12.45
C LEU A 179 2.65 2.45 -13.82
N GLU A 180 3.61 2.79 -14.68
CA GLU A 180 3.39 3.32 -16.04
C GLU A 180 2.47 2.41 -16.87
N ARG A 181 2.66 1.10 -16.78
CA ARG A 181 1.85 0.10 -17.51
C ARG A 181 0.37 0.10 -17.14
N HIS A 182 0.01 0.72 -16.02
CA HIS A 182 -1.38 0.81 -15.54
C HIS A 182 -1.92 2.24 -15.67
N ILE A 183 -1.11 3.26 -15.39
CA ILE A 183 -1.52 4.66 -15.49
C ILE A 183 -1.77 5.12 -16.93
N THR A 184 -0.92 4.71 -17.89
CA THR A 184 -1.02 5.17 -19.29
C THR A 184 -2.31 4.75 -20.01
N LYS A 185 -3.03 3.77 -19.45
CA LYS A 185 -4.30 3.26 -19.95
C LYS A 185 -5.49 4.05 -19.43
N GLU A 186 -5.32 4.81 -18.36
CA GLU A 186 -6.39 5.47 -17.59
C GLU A 186 -6.16 7.00 -17.58
N LYS A 187 -5.94 7.59 -18.76
CA LYS A 187 -5.50 8.99 -18.93
C LYS A 187 -6.45 10.04 -18.35
N SER A 188 -7.73 9.71 -18.17
CA SER A 188 -8.72 10.63 -17.59
C SER A 188 -8.67 10.71 -16.07
N ILE A 189 -7.94 9.80 -15.42
CA ILE A 189 -7.90 9.63 -13.95
C ILE A 189 -6.49 9.94 -13.41
N PHE A 190 -5.48 9.89 -14.27
CA PHE A 190 -4.10 10.16 -13.89
C PHE A 190 -3.48 11.25 -14.75
N ASP A 191 -2.84 12.22 -14.07
CA ASP A 191 -2.11 13.29 -14.73
C ASP A 191 -0.82 12.76 -15.37
N GLN A 192 -0.81 12.70 -16.71
CA GLN A 192 0.32 12.18 -17.48
C GLN A 192 1.51 13.14 -17.50
N ASN A 193 1.28 14.45 -17.35
CA ASN A 193 2.35 15.43 -17.32
C ASN A 193 3.11 15.33 -16.00
N LEU A 194 2.37 15.25 -14.88
CA LEU A 194 2.97 14.98 -13.58
C LEU A 194 3.71 13.64 -13.57
N PHE A 195 3.18 12.60 -14.21
CA PHE A 195 3.85 11.31 -14.30
C PHE A 195 5.16 11.40 -15.10
N PHE A 196 5.17 12.17 -16.20
CA PHE A 196 6.38 12.44 -16.96
C PHE A 196 7.43 13.18 -16.10
N GLU A 197 7.02 14.19 -15.33
CA GLU A 197 7.93 14.90 -14.40
C GLU A 197 8.53 13.96 -13.34
N VAL A 198 7.72 13.05 -12.77
CA VAL A 198 8.23 12.01 -11.84
C VAL A 198 9.30 11.16 -12.51
N LYS A 199 9.09 10.74 -13.76
CA LYS A 199 10.06 9.94 -14.51
C LYS A 199 11.38 10.68 -14.76
N GLU A 200 11.31 11.94 -15.16
CA GLU A 200 12.50 12.74 -15.42
C GLU A 200 13.29 13.03 -14.14
N GLU A 201 12.60 13.24 -13.01
CA GLU A 201 13.24 13.44 -11.72
C GLU A 201 13.93 12.15 -11.22
N VAL A 202 13.23 11.01 -11.22
CA VAL A 202 13.76 9.72 -10.70
C VAL A 202 14.94 9.16 -11.51
N LYS A 203 15.05 9.50 -12.80
CA LYS A 203 16.21 9.16 -13.64
C LYS A 203 17.51 9.77 -13.15
N GLN A 204 17.45 10.82 -12.35
CA GLN A 204 18.62 11.41 -11.71
C GLN A 204 19.03 10.49 -10.56
N CYS A 205 20.30 10.09 -10.50
CA CYS A 205 20.76 9.14 -9.48
C CYS A 205 20.52 9.64 -8.04
N ASP A 206 20.48 10.96 -7.84
CA ASP A 206 20.22 11.63 -6.56
C ASP A 206 18.97 12.54 -6.66
N TYR A 207 17.83 11.93 -6.98
CA TYR A 207 16.57 12.66 -7.18
C TYR A 207 16.06 13.28 -5.88
N ASN A 208 15.38 14.43 -5.98
CA ASN A 208 14.79 15.09 -4.81
C ASN A 208 13.56 14.32 -4.30
N LYS A 209 13.73 13.54 -3.22
CA LYS A 209 12.66 12.71 -2.61
C LYS A 209 11.40 13.52 -2.30
N THR A 210 11.53 14.68 -1.66
CA THR A 210 10.40 15.53 -1.28
C THR A 210 9.62 16.01 -2.50
N LYS A 211 10.34 16.41 -3.56
CA LYS A 211 9.74 16.80 -4.84
C LYS A 211 8.98 15.63 -5.46
N VAL A 212 9.60 14.46 -5.55
CA VAL A 212 8.97 13.26 -6.14
C VAL A 212 7.72 12.84 -5.36
N LEU A 213 7.79 12.78 -4.02
CA LEU A 213 6.63 12.46 -3.18
C LEU A 213 5.48 13.48 -3.37
N GLY A 214 5.81 14.78 -3.49
CA GLY A 214 4.83 15.83 -3.76
C GLY A 214 4.22 15.78 -5.17
N LEU A 215 4.91 15.19 -6.14
CA LEU A 215 4.34 14.91 -7.47
C LEU A 215 3.44 13.67 -7.43
N ILE A 216 3.92 12.58 -6.82
CA ILE A 216 3.21 11.30 -6.69
C ILE A 216 1.86 11.46 -5.97
N SER A 217 1.80 12.30 -4.93
CA SER A 217 0.56 12.55 -4.16
C SER A 217 -0.55 13.19 -5.00
N ARG A 218 -0.21 13.87 -6.09
CA ARG A 218 -1.14 14.58 -7.00
C ARG A 218 -1.41 13.81 -8.30
N LEU A 219 -0.80 12.64 -8.49
CA LEU A 219 -0.95 11.86 -9.73
C LEU A 219 -2.39 11.40 -9.97
N PHE A 220 -3.14 11.09 -8.90
CA PHE A 220 -4.52 10.63 -9.00
C PHE A 220 -5.46 11.84 -8.90
N THR A 221 -6.21 12.11 -9.97
CA THR A 221 -6.91 13.40 -10.17
C THR A 221 -8.39 13.38 -9.79
N VAL A 222 -8.89 12.28 -9.23
CA VAL A 222 -10.31 12.12 -8.86
C VAL A 222 -10.57 12.61 -7.42
N LEU A 223 -9.62 13.34 -6.83
CA LEU A 223 -9.71 13.94 -5.49
C LEU A 223 -10.29 15.36 -5.55
#